data_AF-A0A1I0F222-F1
#
_entry.id   AF-A0A1I0F222-F1
#
_cell.length_a   1.000
_cell.length_b   1.000
_cell.length_c   1.000
_cell.angle_alpha   90.00
_cell.angle_beta   90.00
_cell.angle_gamma   90.00
#
_symmetry.space_group_name_H-M   'P 1'
#
loop_
_entity.id
_entity.type
_entity.pdbx_description
1 polymer ?
#
loop_
_entity_poly.entity_id
_entity_poly.type
_entity_poly.pdbx_seq_one_letter_code
_entity_poly.pdbx_strand_id
1 'polypeptide(L)' 'MNNKRKLVLFIAMSLDGYIATNDESLDWLFNVEGEGDNGFLAFYNTVDTV' A
#
# COMPACT_ATOMS: atom_id res chain seq x y z
N MET A 1 19.38 24.26 3.89
CA MET A 1 18.16 23.93 3.13
C MET A 1 17.20 23.22 4.07
N ASN A 2 15.96 23.70 4.18
CA ASN A 2 14.96 23.06 5.03
C ASN A 2 14.43 21.81 4.30
N ASN A 3 15.15 20.69 4.35
CA ASN A 3 14.73 19.44 3.73
C ASN A 3 13.55 18.87 4.52
N LYS A 4 12.34 19.32 4.17
CA LYS A 4 11.09 18.79 4.74
C LYS A 4 10.89 17.37 4.21
N ARG A 5 11.03 16.38 5.09
CA ARG A 5 10.72 14.98 4.76
C ARG A 5 9.24 14.86 4.40
N LYS A 6 8.94 14.08 3.37
CA LYS A 6 7.56 13.77 2.97
C LYS A 6 7.06 12.61 3.84
N LEU A 7 5.83 12.73 4.32
CA LEU A 7 5.09 11.62 4.92
C LEU A 7 4.05 11.17 3.91
N VAL A 8 4.12 9.91 3.49
CA VAL A 8 3.29 9.37 2.39
C VAL A 8 2.65 8.06 2.85
N LEU A 9 1.35 7.91 2.60
CA LEU A 9 0.63 6.66 2.77
C LEU A 9 0.48 5.99 1.40
N PHE A 10 0.89 4.74 1.29
CA PHE A 10 0.69 3.89 0.12
C PHE A 10 0.05 2.59 0.60
N ILE A 11 -1.22 2.35 0.23
CA ILE A 11 -2.03 1.27 0.80
C ILE A 11 -3.04 0.74 -0.21
N ALA A 12 -3.35 -0.56 -0.12
CA ALA A 12 -4.48 -1.16 -0.81
C ALA A 12 -5.74 -1.10 0.07
N MET A 13 -6.91 -0.88 -0.54
CA MET A 13 -8.19 -0.89 0.16
C MET A 13 -9.27 -1.51 -0.73
N SER A 14 -10.32 -2.02 -0.08
CA SER A 14 -11.56 -2.37 -0.77
C SER A 14 -12.20 -1.13 -1.40
N LEU A 15 -13.14 -1.34 -2.32
CA LEU A 15 -13.85 -0.24 -3.01
C LEU A 15 -14.58 0.70 -2.03
N ASP A 16 -15.04 0.17 -0.91
CA ASP A 16 -15.72 0.88 0.18
C ASP A 16 -14.77 1.37 1.30
N GLY A 17 -13.45 1.23 1.13
CA GLY A 17 -12.44 1.93 1.94
C GLY A 17 -11.90 1.17 3.16
N TYR A 18 -12.09 -0.15 3.24
CA TYR A 18 -11.55 -0.98 4.31
C TYR A 18 -10.22 -1.63 3.91
N ILE A 19 -9.35 -1.87 4.90
CA ILE A 19 -8.01 -2.43 4.68
C ILE A 19 -7.86 -3.86 5.24
N ALA A 20 -8.80 -4.30 6.07
CA ALA A 20 -8.90 -5.65 6.63
C ALA A 20 -10.37 -6.00 6.84
N THR A 21 -10.68 -7.29 6.87
CA THR A 21 -12.01 -7.80 7.20
C THR A 21 -12.25 -7.78 8.72
N ASN A 22 -13.50 -8.00 9.14
CA ASN A 22 -13.86 -8.04 10.57
C ASN A 22 -13.21 -9.18 11.36
N ASP A 23 -12.74 -10.22 10.66
CA ASP A 23 -11.97 -11.35 11.20
C ASP A 23 -10.45 -11.18 11.00
N GLU A 24 -9.99 -9.94 10.77
CA GLU A 24 -8.56 -9.57 10.64
C GLU A 24 -7.84 -10.19 9.43
N SER A 25 -8.59 -10.66 8.42
CA SER A 25 -8.05 -11.27 7.20
C SER A 25 -7.76 -10.25 6.08
N LEU A 26 -6.81 -10.62 5.21
CA LEU A 26 -6.44 -9.94 3.97
C LEU A 26 -6.74 -10.78 2.71
N ASP A 27 -7.46 -11.90 2.82
CA ASP A 27 -7.67 -12.83 1.71
C ASP A 27 -8.31 -12.17 0.48
N TRP A 28 -9.17 -11.16 0.69
CA TRP A 28 -9.76 -10.36 -0.37
C TRP A 28 -8.72 -9.71 -1.29
N LEU A 29 -7.55 -9.32 -0.75
CA LEU A 29 -6.47 -8.69 -1.50
C LEU A 29 -5.76 -9.70 -2.40
N PHE A 30 -5.61 -10.95 -1.94
CA PHE A 30 -4.90 -12.01 -2.67
C PHE A 30 -5.78 -12.75 -3.69
N ASN A 31 -7.10 -12.68 -3.53
CA ASN A 31 -8.06 -13.28 -4.46
C ASN A 31 -8.20 -12.50 -5.79
N VAL A 32 -7.58 -11.33 -5.90
CA VAL A 32 -7.58 -10.52 -7.13
C VAL A 32 -6.32 -10.84 -7.92
N GLU A 33 -6.48 -11.19 -9.20
CA GLU A 33 -5.35 -11.37 -10.10
C GLU A 33 -4.71 -10.01 -10.41
N GLY A 34 -3.45 -9.83 -10.01
CA GLY A 34 -2.67 -8.64 -10.31
C GLY A 34 -1.75 -8.85 -11.52
N GLU A 35 -1.41 -7.77 -12.23
CA GLU A 35 -0.46 -7.79 -13.35
C GLU A 35 1.02 -7.77 -12.89
N GLY A 36 1.30 -8.22 -11.67
CA GLY A 36 2.64 -8.19 -11.06
C GLY A 36 2.82 -7.01 -10.10
N ASP A 37 3.81 -6.15 -10.34
CA ASP A 37 4.12 -5.02 -9.47
C ASP A 37 3.22 -3.81 -9.77
N ASN A 38 2.28 -3.52 -8.87
CA ASN A 38 1.41 -2.36 -8.93
C ASN A 38 2.12 -1.05 -8.52
N GLY A 39 3.40 -0.92 -8.86
CA GLY A 39 4.25 0.23 -8.50
C GLY A 39 4.79 0.22 -7.07
N PHE A 40 4.66 -0.89 -6.35
CA PHE A 40 5.18 -1.04 -4.99
C PHE A 40 6.70 -0.91 -4.97
N LEU A 41 7.41 -1.58 -5.88
CA LEU A 41 8.89 -1.54 -5.89
C LEU A 41 9.40 -0.12 -6.20
N ALA A 42 8.79 0.53 -7.20
CA ALA A 42 9.14 1.90 -7.58
C ALA A 42 8.89 2.88 -6.42
N PHE A 43 7.77 2.74 -5.72
CA PHE A 43 7.47 3.54 -4.53
C PHE A 43 8.45 3.27 -3.40
N TYR A 44 8.70 2.00 -3.06
CA TYR A 44 9.58 1.60 -1.95
C TYR A 44 11.02 2.11 -2.15
N ASN A 45 11.51 2.15 -3.38
CA ASN A 45 12.82 2.74 -3.71
C ASN A 45 12.92 4.26 -3.42
N THR A 46 11.81 4.94 -3.20
CA THR A 46 11.78 6.36 -2.78
C THR A 46 11.72 6.55 -1.27
N VAL A 47 11.54 5.48 -0.51
CA VAL A 47 11.30 5.49 0.94
C VAL A 47 12.62 5.27 1.69
N ASP A 48 12.96 6.21 2.56
CA ASP A 48 14.13 6.14 3.44
C ASP A 48 13.82 5.50 4.80
N THR A 49 12.55 5.46 5.23
CA THR A 49 12.09 4.87 6.50
C THR A 49 10.59 4.49 6.44
N VAL A 50 10.20 3.37 7.07
CA VAL A 50 8.82 2.88 7.23
C VAL A 50 8.39 2.96 8.69
#